data_AF-A0A925WAG6-F1
#
_entry.id   AF-A0A925WAG6-F1
#
_cell.length_a   1.000
_cell.length_b   1.000
_cell.length_c   1.000
_cell.angle_alpha   90.00
_cell.angle_beta   90.00
_cell.angle_gamma   90.00
#
_symmetry.space_group_name_H-M   'P 1'
#
loop_
_entity.id
_entity.type
_entity.pdbx_description
1 polymer ?
#
loop_
_entity_poly.entity_id
_entity_poly.type
_entity_poly.pdbx_seq_one_letter_code
_entity_poly.pdbx_strand_id
1 'polypeptide(L)' 'MSDIRDAPIVRVGHRHLIERVWALRQNVTTYDASYAALAEMFGVALLTLDARLARSSGHRVEVVVYGSS' A
#
# COMPACT_ATOMS: atom_id res chain seq x y z
N MET A 1 11.10 -25.32 6.62
CA MET A 1 10.45 -24.00 6.78
C MET A 1 11.33 -22.98 6.09
N SER A 2 10.83 -22.28 5.07
CA SER A 2 11.58 -21.18 4.45
C SER A 2 11.55 -19.97 5.38
N ASP A 3 12.69 -19.32 5.60
CA ASP A 3 12.74 -18.05 6.35
C ASP A 3 12.04 -16.97 5.53
N ILE A 4 11.16 -16.20 6.17
CA ILE A 4 10.49 -15.05 5.56
C ILE A 4 11.50 -13.95 5.17
N ARG A 5 12.68 -13.95 5.80
CA ARG A 5 13.78 -13.03 5.49
C ARG A 5 14.32 -13.23 4.08
N ASP A 6 14.31 -14.48 3.62
CA ASP A 6 14.88 -14.92 2.33
C ASP A 6 13.88 -14.86 1.18
N ALA A 7 12.65 -14.39 1.43
CA ALA A 7 11.67 -14.19 0.38
C ALA A 7 12.24 -13.25 -0.71
N PRO A 8 12.01 -13.55 -2.01
CA PRO A 8 12.51 -12.76 -3.13
C PRO A 8 11.72 -11.45 -3.29
N ILE A 9 11.77 -10.60 -2.27
CA ILE A 9 11.05 -9.33 -2.18
C ILE A 9 12.03 -8.20 -1.86
N VAL A 10 11.72 -7.02 -2.37
CA VAL A 10 12.45 -5.80 -2.00
C VAL A 10 11.87 -5.26 -0.69
N ARG A 11 12.73 -5.07 0.31
CA ARG A 11 12.34 -4.45 1.59
C ARG A 11 12.57 -2.95 1.51
N VAL A 12 11.51 -2.19 1.76
CA VAL A 12 11.57 -0.72 1.85
C VAL A 12 11.43 -0.29 3.30
N GLY A 13 12.31 0.58 3.75
CA GLY A 13 12.24 1.15 5.10
C GLY A 13 11.05 2.11 5.24
N HIS A 14 10.23 1.92 6.27
CA HIS A 14 9.03 2.73 6.51
C HIS A 14 9.30 4.23 6.69
N ARG A 15 10.52 4.62 7.11
CA ARG A 15 10.89 6.03 7.38
C ARG A 15 10.61 6.96 6.20
N HIS A 16 10.85 6.51 4.98
CA HIS A 16 10.63 7.30 3.77
C HIS A 16 9.14 7.49 3.44
N LEU A 17 8.25 6.71 4.05
CA LEU A 17 6.81 6.73 3.80
C LEU A 17 6.06 7.55 4.85
N ILE A 18 6.65 7.86 6.00
CA ILE A 18 5.96 8.41 7.18
C ILE A 18 5.20 9.70 6.84
N GLU A 19 5.83 10.65 6.14
CA GLU A 19 5.17 11.91 5.77
C GLU A 19 3.93 11.66 4.90
N ARG A 20 4.05 10.75 3.94
CA ARG A 20 2.93 10.44 3.04
C ARG A 20 1.83 9.66 3.75
N VAL A 21 2.19 8.70 4.58
CA VAL A 21 1.26 7.95 5.44
C VAL A 21 0.48 8.91 6.35
N TRP A 22 1.16 9.88 6.97
CA TRP A 22 0.53 10.88 7.83
C TRP A 22 -0.46 11.79 7.07
N ALA A 23 -0.15 12.13 5.81
CA ALA A 23 -1.05 12.90 4.96
C ALA A 23 -2.35 12.15 4.65
N LEU A 24 -2.33 10.81 4.65
CA LEU A 24 -3.48 9.95 4.34
C LEU A 24 -4.35 9.59 5.57
N ARG A 25 -3.93 9.96 6.79
CA ARG A 25 -4.52 9.50 8.07
C ARG A 25 -6.02 9.77 8.26
N GLN A 26 -6.60 10.71 7.52
CA GLN A 26 -8.03 11.03 7.62
C GLN A 26 -8.91 10.13 6.73
N ASN A 27 -8.32 9.41 5.77
CA ASN A 27 -9.07 8.67 4.75
C ASN A 27 -8.87 7.15 4.84
N VAL A 28 -7.71 6.69 5.33
CA VAL A 28 -7.33 5.27 5.38
C VAL A 28 -6.57 4.94 6.65
N THR A 29 -6.55 3.65 7.00
CA THR A 29 -5.76 3.16 8.14
C THR A 29 -4.26 3.36 7.89
N THR A 30 -3.46 3.41 8.95
CA THR A 30 -2.00 3.54 8.83
C THR A 30 -1.37 2.41 8.00
N TYR A 31 -1.92 1.19 8.09
CA TYR A 31 -1.44 0.05 7.32
C TYR A 31 -1.73 0.23 5.82
N ASP A 32 -2.98 0.56 5.47
CA ASP A 32 -3.37 0.79 4.07
C ASP A 32 -2.63 1.98 3.48
N ALA A 33 -2.48 3.06 4.26
CA ALA A 33 -1.69 4.22 3.89
C ALA A 33 -0.23 3.86 3.59
N SER A 34 0.35 2.91 4.33
CA SER A 34 1.73 2.47 4.11
C SER A 34 1.89 1.75 2.77
N TYR A 35 0.94 0.89 2.42
CA TYR A 35 0.94 0.21 1.11
C TYR A 35 0.62 1.17 -0.04
N ALA A 36 -0.32 2.10 0.15
CA ALA A 36 -0.63 3.12 -0.85
C ALA A 36 0.57 4.05 -1.09
N ALA A 37 1.23 4.53 -0.03
CA ALA A 37 2.43 5.36 -0.14
C ALA A 37 3.61 4.61 -0.79
N LEU A 38 3.78 3.33 -0.46
CA LEU A 38 4.80 2.48 -1.08
C LEU A 38 4.56 2.32 -2.59
N ALA A 39 3.32 2.03 -2.99
CA ALA A 39 2.94 1.88 -4.38
C ALA A 39 3.03 3.21 -5.15
N GLU A 40 2.65 4.34 -4.53
CA GLU A 40 2.90 5.68 -5.09
C GLU A 40 4.39 5.94 -5.32
N MET A 41 5.26 5.57 -4.38
CA MET A 41 6.71 5.73 -4.50
C MET A 41 7.30 4.94 -5.66
N PHE A 42 6.76 3.74 -5.93
CA PHE A 42 7.18 2.91 -7.06
C PHE A 42 6.45 3.22 -8.37
N GLY A 43 5.39 4.03 -8.35
CA GLY A 43 4.58 4.32 -9.54
C GLY A 43 3.85 3.08 -10.07
N VAL A 44 3.44 2.16 -9.20
CA VAL A 44 2.75 0.91 -9.56
C VAL A 44 1.36 0.84 -8.95
N ALA A 45 0.49 0.02 -9.53
CA ALA A 45 -0.81 -0.27 -8.95
C ALA A 45 -0.69 -1.08 -7.64
N LEU A 46 -1.62 -0.86 -6.71
CA LEU A 46 -1.75 -1.61 -5.47
C LEU A 46 -2.81 -2.70 -5.63
N LEU A 47 -2.36 -3.96 -5.76
CA LEU A 47 -3.24 -5.13 -5.75
C LEU A 47 -3.66 -5.46 -4.31
N THR A 48 -4.96 -5.62 -4.08
CA THR A 48 -5.51 -5.96 -2.76
C THR A 48 -6.74 -6.86 -2.87
N LEU A 49 -7.08 -7.55 -1.78
CA LEU A 49 -8.37 -8.23 -1.62
C LEU A 49 -9.41 -7.34 -0.91
N ASP A 50 -8.98 -6.19 -0.36
CA ASP A 50 -9.87 -5.27 0.34
C ASP A 50 -10.47 -4.23 -0.63
N ALA A 51 -11.71 -4.48 -1.05
CA ALA A 51 -12.46 -3.56 -1.89
C ALA A 51 -12.76 -2.19 -1.24
N ARG A 52 -12.61 -2.05 0.09
CA ARG A 52 -12.78 -0.76 0.77
C ARG A 52 -11.64 0.19 0.43
N LEU A 53 -10.42 -0.33 0.28
CA LEU A 53 -9.25 0.47 -0.07
C LEU A 53 -9.40 1.09 -1.46
N ALA A 54 -9.97 0.35 -2.42
CA ALA A 54 -10.27 0.85 -3.76
C ALA A 54 -11.30 1.99 -3.80
N ARG A 55 -12.13 2.12 -2.76
CA ARG A 55 -13.10 3.21 -2.60
C ARG A 55 -12.58 4.36 -1.74
N SER A 56 -11.37 4.23 -1.20
CA SER A 56 -10.78 5.26 -0.35
C SER A 56 -10.22 6.41 -1.18
N SER A 57 -9.87 7.51 -0.52
CA SER A 57 -9.49 8.76 -1.17
C SER A 57 -8.21 9.37 -0.60
N GLY A 58 -7.66 10.35 -1.31
CA GLY A 58 -6.46 11.09 -0.91
C GLY A 58 -5.13 10.44 -1.31
N HIS A 59 -5.15 9.20 -1.79
CA HIS A 59 -4.03 8.58 -2.50
C HIS A 59 -4.17 8.75 -4.01
N ARG A 60 -3.05 8.65 -4.73
CA ARG A 60 -2.97 8.72 -6.20
C ARG A 60 -2.73 7.36 -6.85
N VAL A 61 -2.56 6.32 -6.05
CA VAL A 61 -2.35 4.97 -6.54
C VAL A 61 -3.63 4.39 -7.15
N GLU A 62 -3.48 3.70 -8.27
CA GLU A 62 -4.50 2.80 -8.81
C GLU A 62 -4.62 1.57 -7.89
N VAL A 63 -5.81 1.31 -7.36
CA VAL A 63 -6.05 0.14 -6.51
C VAL A 63 -6.79 -0.92 -7.32
N VAL A 64 -6.16 -2.07 -7.50
CA VAL A 64 -6.72 -3.23 -8.20
C VAL A 64 -7.24 -4.22 -7.17
N VAL A 65 -8.52 -4.59 -7.27
CA VAL A 65 -9.12 -5.56 -6.37
C VAL A 65 -9.12 -6.93 -7.04
N TYR A 66 -8.45 -7.91 -6.43
CA TYR A 66 -8.48 -9.28 -6.94
C TYR A 66 -9.80 -9.97 -6.54
N GLY A 67 -10.41 -10.67 -7.49
CA GLY A 67 -11.64 -11.45 -7.26
C GLY A 67 -12.95 -10.69 -7.44
N SER A 68 -12.92 -9.40 -7.82
CA SER A 68 -14.10 -8.72 -8.37
C SER A 68 -14.13 -8.92 -9.89
N SER A 69 -14.92 -9.90 -10.35
CA SER A 69 -15.37 -10.03 -11.75
C SER A 69 -16.88 -9.82 -11.80
#